data_AF-A0A5B8XVI3-F1
#
_entry.id   AF-A0A5B8XVI3-F1
#
_cell.length_a   1.000
_cell.length_b   1.000
_cell.length_c   1.000
_cell.angle_alpha   90.00
_cell.angle_beta   90.00
_cell.angle_gamma   90.00
#
_symmetry.space_group_name_H-M   'P 1'
#
loop_
_entity.id
_entity.type
_entity.pdbx_description
1 polymer ?
#
loop_
_entity_poly.entity_id
_entity_poly.type
_entity_poly.pdbx_seq_one_letter_code
_entity_poly.pdbx_strand_id
1 'polypeptide(L)'
;MKYLNLNIFAFALAASLAGFGCGDEHDHGDDHNHENNQAHDPQEEGCEHMGDGPFADATAAADATGTLENVAVEHTRVNIALTDFEAEKGGVVSFEAPEAGDYIFFLSDAVDIAVASSDGTALAAEASEGESTLCPGVIAASHTYELAVGTYTITLGPTSADSVGIVYEVAGHDDHAHEE
;
A
#
# COMPACT_ATOMS: atom_id res chain seq x y z
N MET A 1 51.20 15.18 12.68
CA MET A 1 51.28 13.91 13.45
C MET A 1 50.21 13.01 12.84
N LYS A 2 50.56 12.06 11.96
CA LYS A 2 50.66 10.59 12.22
C LYS A 2 49.46 10.12 13.07
N TYR A 3 48.57 9.24 12.59
CA TYR A 3 48.87 7.87 12.15
C TYR A 3 47.97 7.35 11.02
N LEU A 4 48.62 6.61 10.12
CA LEU A 4 48.14 5.66 9.11
C LEU A 4 47.87 4.30 9.79
N ASN A 5 46.93 3.48 9.30
CA ASN A 5 46.86 2.00 9.38
C ASN A 5 45.58 1.58 8.61
N LEU A 6 45.59 1.23 7.32
CA LEU A 6 46.07 0.00 6.65
C LEU A 6 45.85 -1.29 7.46
N ASN A 7 44.84 -2.07 7.06
CA ASN A 7 44.93 -3.54 7.09
C ASN A 7 44.12 -4.15 5.96
N ILE A 8 44.87 -4.65 4.98
CA ILE A 8 44.46 -5.57 3.93
C ILE A 8 44.38 -6.95 4.59
N PHE A 9 43.25 -7.63 4.49
CA PHE A 9 43.22 -9.10 4.60
C PHE A 9 42.30 -9.65 3.52
N ALA A 10 42.93 -10.05 2.41
CA ALA A 10 42.38 -11.02 1.48
C ALA A 10 42.59 -12.42 2.06
N PHE A 11 41.55 -13.24 2.10
CA PHE A 11 41.70 -14.69 2.27
C PHE A 11 40.88 -15.40 1.19
N ALA A 12 41.58 -16.24 0.45
CA ALA A 12 41.09 -16.97 -0.70
C ALA A 12 40.75 -18.42 -0.31
N LEU A 13 39.82 -18.99 -1.09
CA LEU A 13 39.82 -20.37 -1.62
C LEU A 13 39.74 -21.55 -0.64
N ALA A 14 38.64 -22.32 -0.72
CA ALA A 14 38.71 -23.78 -0.86
C ALA A 14 37.37 -24.34 -1.37
N ALA A 15 37.46 -25.07 -2.48
CA ALA A 15 36.37 -25.78 -3.13
C ALA A 15 36.39 -27.28 -2.76
N SER A 16 35.25 -27.92 -3.08
CA SER A 16 35.01 -29.35 -3.29
C SER A 16 34.76 -30.26 -2.08
N LEU A 17 33.59 -30.91 -2.08
CA LEU A 17 33.47 -32.37 -2.12
C LEU A 17 32.10 -32.75 -2.73
N ALA A 18 32.12 -33.53 -3.81
CA ALA A 18 30.95 -34.19 -4.37
C ALA A 18 30.67 -35.47 -3.58
N GLY A 19 29.42 -35.67 -3.16
CA GLY A 19 28.91 -36.92 -2.62
C GLY A 19 27.75 -37.40 -3.47
N PHE A 20 27.98 -38.44 -4.27
CA PHE A 20 26.90 -39.26 -4.84
C PHE A 20 26.40 -40.18 -3.72
N GLY A 21 25.19 -39.94 -3.25
CA GLY A 21 24.43 -40.87 -2.41
C GLY A 21 23.11 -41.18 -3.12
N CYS A 22 23.02 -42.35 -3.76
CA CYS A 22 21.75 -42.98 -4.07
C CYS A 22 21.29 -43.70 -2.79
N GLY A 23 20.07 -43.40 -2.33
CA GLY A 23 19.45 -44.06 -1.18
C GLY A 23 17.95 -43.83 -1.15
N ASP A 24 17.21 -44.85 -1.61
CA ASP A 24 15.83 -45.25 -1.34
C ASP A 24 14.76 -44.17 -1.08
N GLU A 25 13.94 -43.97 -2.11
CA GLU A 25 12.48 -44.13 -2.09
C GLU A 25 11.82 -44.08 -0.71
N HIS A 26 11.55 -42.86 -0.25
CA HIS A 26 10.39 -42.60 0.59
C HIS A 26 9.49 -41.65 -0.18
N ASP A 27 8.47 -42.25 -0.79
CA ASP A 27 7.24 -41.64 -1.25
C ASP A 27 6.57 -40.95 -0.04
N HIS A 28 7.03 -39.74 0.25
CA HIS A 28 6.22 -38.75 0.90
C HIS A 28 5.58 -37.99 -0.25
N GLY A 29 4.31 -38.30 -0.49
CA GLY A 29 3.36 -37.44 -1.20
C GLY A 29 3.25 -36.12 -0.45
N ASP A 30 4.30 -35.33 -0.56
CA ASP A 30 4.29 -33.90 -0.38
C ASP A 30 3.72 -33.36 -1.68
N ASP A 31 2.39 -33.37 -1.73
CA ASP A 31 1.58 -32.46 -2.51
C ASP A 31 1.90 -31.03 -2.03
N HIS A 32 3.14 -30.58 -2.26
CA HIS A 32 3.42 -29.17 -2.39
C HIS A 32 2.88 -28.77 -3.75
N ASN A 33 1.55 -28.66 -3.81
CA ASN A 33 0.87 -27.76 -4.72
C ASN A 33 1.45 -26.37 -4.44
N HIS A 34 2.61 -26.09 -5.02
CA HIS A 34 3.13 -24.75 -5.17
C HIS A 34 2.29 -24.05 -6.25
N GLU A 35 0.99 -23.87 -5.98
CA GLU A 35 0.25 -22.69 -6.42
C GLU A 35 0.73 -21.51 -5.58
N ASN A 36 2.04 -21.24 -5.63
CA ASN A 36 2.67 -20.07 -5.02
C ASN A 36 2.67 -18.92 -6.04
N ASN A 37 1.47 -18.60 -6.51
CA ASN A 37 1.08 -17.32 -7.11
C ASN A 37 -0.22 -16.88 -6.40
N GLN A 38 -0.23 -16.92 -5.07
CA GLN A 38 -1.32 -16.37 -4.28
C GLN A 38 -1.17 -14.85 -4.36
N ALA A 39 -1.81 -14.22 -5.35
CA ALA A 39 -2.22 -12.84 -5.17
C ALA A 39 -3.06 -12.84 -3.89
N HIS A 40 -2.56 -12.19 -2.84
CA HIS A 40 -3.31 -12.06 -1.60
C HIS A 40 -4.56 -11.23 -1.86
N ASP A 41 -5.63 -11.53 -1.13
CA ASP A 41 -6.88 -10.80 -1.22
C ASP A 41 -6.64 -9.33 -0.82
N PRO A 42 -7.12 -8.33 -1.60
CA PRO A 42 -6.87 -6.92 -1.32
C PRO A 42 -7.30 -6.48 0.10
N GLN A 43 -8.30 -7.13 0.70
CA GLN A 43 -8.72 -6.81 2.06
C GLN A 43 -7.75 -7.40 3.10
N GLU A 44 -7.13 -8.55 2.83
CA GLU A 44 -6.08 -9.11 3.68
C GLU A 44 -4.81 -8.25 3.66
N GLU A 45 -4.34 -7.85 2.46
CA GLU A 45 -3.19 -6.94 2.30
C GLU A 45 -3.47 -5.57 2.93
N GLY A 46 -4.66 -5.01 2.68
CA GLY A 46 -5.10 -3.77 3.31
C GLY A 46 -5.05 -3.83 4.84
N CYS A 47 -5.46 -4.94 5.43
CA CYS A 47 -5.38 -5.17 6.88
C CYS A 47 -3.94 -5.24 7.39
N GLU A 48 -3.07 -5.99 6.70
CA GLU A 48 -1.65 -6.12 7.04
C GLU A 48 -0.96 -4.74 6.98
N HIS A 49 -1.05 -4.05 5.86
CA HIS A 49 -0.36 -2.77 5.68
C HIS A 49 -0.91 -1.67 6.58
N MET A 50 -2.20 -1.68 6.90
CA MET A 50 -2.80 -0.71 7.84
C MET A 50 -2.31 -0.93 9.27
N GLY A 51 -2.17 -2.19 9.70
CA GLY A 51 -1.82 -2.55 11.09
C GLY A 51 -0.31 -2.60 11.35
N ASP A 52 0.44 -3.20 10.44
CA ASP A 52 1.84 -3.58 10.62
C ASP A 52 2.82 -2.71 9.81
N GLY A 53 2.30 -1.97 8.83
CA GLY A 53 3.07 -1.09 7.97
C GLY A 53 3.70 -1.81 6.78
N PRO A 54 4.71 -1.22 6.11
CA PRO A 54 5.45 -0.01 6.49
C PRO A 54 4.61 1.27 6.63
N PHE A 55 5.14 2.23 7.39
CA PHE A 55 4.50 3.52 7.65
C PHE A 55 5.27 4.66 6.99
N ALA A 56 4.54 5.56 6.35
CA ALA A 56 5.01 6.85 5.88
C ALA A 56 4.14 7.97 6.48
N ASP A 57 4.62 9.20 6.42
CA ASP A 57 3.89 10.37 6.88
C ASP A 57 3.65 11.32 5.71
N ALA A 58 2.47 11.94 5.69
CA ALA A 58 2.15 13.03 4.78
C ALA A 58 1.39 14.15 5.52
N THR A 59 1.38 15.35 4.95
CA THR A 59 0.59 16.47 5.47
C THR A 59 -0.47 16.90 4.48
N ALA A 60 -1.73 16.95 4.92
CA ALA A 60 -2.83 17.46 4.11
C ALA A 60 -2.73 18.98 3.94
N ALA A 61 -3.01 19.46 2.72
CA ALA A 61 -3.22 20.88 2.45
C ALA A 61 -4.64 21.31 2.83
N ALA A 62 -4.85 22.60 3.09
CA ALA A 62 -6.17 23.13 3.43
C ALA A 62 -7.12 23.21 2.21
N ASP A 63 -6.55 23.27 1.00
CA ASP A 63 -7.28 23.29 -0.26
C ASP A 63 -6.41 22.66 -1.37
N ALA A 64 -7.00 22.48 -2.56
CA ALA A 64 -6.32 21.90 -3.72
C ALA A 64 -5.39 22.88 -4.45
N THR A 65 -5.02 24.01 -3.84
CA THR A 65 -4.13 24.99 -4.47
C THR A 65 -2.67 24.72 -4.09
N GLY A 66 -1.77 24.83 -5.07
CA GLY A 66 -0.34 24.62 -4.85
C GLY A 66 0.11 23.17 -4.99
N THR A 67 1.18 22.80 -4.28
CA THR A 67 1.76 21.45 -4.32
C THR A 67 1.17 20.63 -3.19
N LEU A 68 0.48 19.54 -3.56
CA LEU A 68 -0.03 18.55 -2.63
C LEU A 68 1.01 17.43 -2.46
N GLU A 69 1.07 16.83 -1.27
CA GLU A 69 1.85 15.61 -1.08
C GLU A 69 1.16 14.43 -1.75
N ASN A 70 1.94 13.53 -2.36
CA ASN A 70 1.43 12.32 -3.01
C ASN A 70 1.36 11.19 -1.99
N VAL A 71 0.20 10.55 -1.88
CA VAL A 71 -0.03 9.43 -0.96
C VAL A 71 -0.17 8.08 -1.67
N ALA A 72 0.08 8.03 -2.98
CA ALA A 72 0.19 6.79 -3.74
C ALA A 72 1.54 6.08 -3.47
N VAL A 73 1.66 5.53 -2.26
CA VAL A 73 2.79 4.68 -1.85
C VAL A 73 2.30 3.24 -1.68
N GLU A 74 2.71 2.36 -2.59
CA GLU A 74 2.32 0.94 -2.57
C GLU A 74 2.71 0.25 -1.27
N HIS A 75 1.89 -0.71 -0.84
CA HIS A 75 2.12 -1.56 0.34
C HIS A 75 2.53 -0.76 1.59
N THR A 76 1.99 0.45 1.76
CA THR A 76 2.41 1.39 2.81
C THR A 76 1.20 2.11 3.37
N ARG A 77 1.08 2.15 4.70
CA ARG A 77 0.16 3.06 5.36
C ARG A 77 0.77 4.46 5.40
N VAL A 78 0.11 5.41 4.76
CA VAL A 78 0.45 6.83 4.86
C VAL A 78 -0.39 7.46 5.97
N ASN A 79 0.26 7.91 7.04
CA ASN A 79 -0.37 8.69 8.10
C ASN A 79 -0.45 10.15 7.66
N ILE A 80 -1.65 10.58 7.30
CA ILE A 80 -1.90 11.94 6.84
C ILE A 80 -2.24 12.79 8.05
N ALA A 81 -1.36 13.72 8.41
CA ALA A 81 -1.64 14.77 9.37
C ALA A 81 -2.68 15.73 8.78
N LEU A 82 -3.83 15.84 9.44
CA LEU A 82 -4.94 16.67 8.98
C LEU A 82 -4.76 18.13 9.43
N THR A 83 -5.29 19.04 8.62
CA THR A 83 -5.29 20.48 8.87
C THR A 83 -6.70 20.97 9.19
N ASP A 84 -6.86 22.27 9.44
CA ASP A 84 -8.17 22.88 9.64
C ASP A 84 -8.97 22.85 8.33
N PHE A 85 -10.13 22.22 8.34
CA PHE A 85 -11.01 22.02 7.19
C PHE A 85 -12.48 22.12 7.62
N GLU A 86 -13.26 22.99 6.97
CA GLU A 86 -14.70 23.17 7.24
C GLU A 86 -15.09 23.24 8.74
N ALA A 87 -14.35 24.02 9.52
CA ALA A 87 -14.49 24.20 10.98
C ALA A 87 -14.12 22.97 11.86
N GLU A 88 -13.70 21.86 11.27
CA GLU A 88 -13.11 20.70 11.93
C GLU A 88 -11.72 20.39 11.35
N LYS A 89 -11.31 19.11 11.34
CA LYS A 89 -10.09 18.62 10.68
C LYS A 89 -10.39 17.95 9.35
N GLY A 90 -9.43 18.01 8.45
CA GLY A 90 -9.50 17.38 7.15
C GLY A 90 -8.37 17.87 6.27
N GLY A 91 -8.60 17.85 4.96
CA GLY A 91 -7.70 18.47 3.99
C GLY A 91 -7.53 17.65 2.74
N VAL A 92 -6.55 18.05 1.94
CA VAL A 92 -6.39 17.62 0.56
C VAL A 92 -4.98 17.06 0.34
N VAL A 93 -4.91 15.91 -0.32
CA VAL A 93 -3.67 15.28 -0.79
C VAL A 93 -3.79 14.90 -2.27
N SER A 94 -2.67 14.61 -2.91
CA SER A 94 -2.66 14.07 -4.27
C SER A 94 -2.49 12.56 -4.26
N PHE A 95 -3.03 11.92 -5.29
CA PHE A 95 -2.87 10.49 -5.54
C PHE A 95 -2.54 10.28 -7.00
N GLU A 96 -1.44 9.58 -7.29
CA GLU A 96 -1.06 9.20 -8.64
C GLU A 96 -1.44 7.73 -8.88
N ALA A 97 -2.39 7.49 -9.78
CA ALA A 97 -2.76 6.15 -10.23
C ALA A 97 -1.82 5.76 -11.40
N PRO A 98 -0.85 4.85 -11.19
CA PRO A 98 0.09 4.46 -12.24
C PRO A 98 -0.56 3.60 -13.34
N GLU A 99 -1.66 2.93 -13.00
CA GLU A 99 -2.46 2.09 -13.88
C GLU A 99 -3.95 2.43 -13.76
N ALA A 100 -4.72 2.10 -14.79
CA ALA A 100 -6.18 2.12 -14.67
C ALA A 100 -6.61 0.90 -13.85
N GLY A 101 -7.74 0.95 -13.14
CA GLY A 101 -8.27 -0.17 -12.36
C GLY A 101 -9.15 0.28 -11.20
N ASP A 102 -9.60 -0.69 -10.42
CA ASP A 102 -10.42 -0.45 -9.23
C ASP A 102 -9.50 -0.26 -8.02
N TYR A 103 -9.43 0.96 -7.50
CA TYR A 103 -8.61 1.29 -6.32
C TYR A 103 -9.48 1.25 -5.08
N ILE A 104 -9.08 0.43 -4.11
CA ILE A 104 -9.70 0.34 -2.78
C ILE A 104 -8.85 1.17 -1.82
N PHE A 105 -9.42 2.25 -1.29
CA PHE A 105 -8.81 3.06 -0.23
C PHE A 105 -9.31 2.59 1.13
N PHE A 106 -8.41 2.06 1.96
CA PHE A 106 -8.67 1.69 3.34
C PHE A 106 -8.26 2.83 4.28
N LEU A 107 -9.12 3.16 5.25
CA LEU A 107 -8.92 4.26 6.19
C LEU A 107 -8.86 3.76 7.64
N SER A 108 -7.92 4.30 8.43
CA SER A 108 -7.82 3.98 9.86
C SER A 108 -8.98 4.53 10.70
N ASP A 109 -9.68 5.52 10.16
CA ASP A 109 -10.78 6.24 10.82
C ASP A 109 -11.95 6.39 9.85
N ALA A 110 -13.18 6.38 10.39
CA ALA A 110 -14.40 6.55 9.60
C ALA A 110 -14.58 8.02 9.21
N VAL A 111 -13.78 8.46 8.24
CA VAL A 111 -13.71 9.83 7.73
C VAL A 111 -14.23 9.87 6.31
N ASP A 112 -15.02 10.89 5.98
CA ASP A 112 -15.51 11.09 4.62
C ASP A 112 -14.34 11.27 3.65
N ILE A 113 -14.40 10.59 2.50
CA ILE A 113 -13.44 10.71 1.40
C ILE A 113 -14.16 11.17 0.13
N ALA A 114 -13.54 12.10 -0.58
CA ALA A 114 -13.96 12.49 -1.92
C ALA A 114 -12.76 12.47 -2.87
N VAL A 115 -12.94 11.86 -4.04
CA VAL A 115 -11.91 11.77 -5.08
C VAL A 115 -12.36 12.61 -6.28
N ALA A 116 -11.45 13.43 -6.81
CA ALA A 116 -11.68 14.19 -8.03
C ALA A 116 -10.52 14.01 -9.02
N SER A 117 -10.84 13.94 -10.31
CA SER A 117 -9.83 13.93 -11.38
C SER A 117 -9.12 15.28 -11.50
N SER A 118 -8.02 15.30 -12.26
CA SER A 118 -7.20 16.50 -12.49
C SER A 118 -7.95 17.70 -13.08
N ASP A 119 -9.11 17.50 -13.73
CA ASP A 119 -9.98 18.56 -14.23
C ASP A 119 -11.00 19.06 -13.19
N GLY A 120 -10.99 18.50 -11.98
CA GLY A 120 -11.90 18.82 -10.88
C GLY A 120 -13.22 18.07 -10.92
N THR A 121 -13.39 17.10 -11.83
CA THR A 121 -14.61 16.27 -11.87
C THR A 121 -14.61 15.31 -10.68
N ALA A 122 -15.65 15.38 -9.85
CA ALA A 122 -15.84 14.46 -8.73
C ALA A 122 -16.18 13.05 -9.23
N LEU A 123 -15.54 12.05 -8.64
CA LEU A 123 -15.82 10.64 -8.89
C LEU A 123 -16.76 10.08 -7.82
N ALA A 124 -17.66 9.19 -8.24
CA ALA A 124 -18.48 8.42 -7.33
C ALA A 124 -17.73 7.15 -6.93
N ALA A 125 -17.77 6.80 -5.65
CA ALA A 125 -17.30 5.49 -5.20
C ALA A 125 -18.24 4.41 -5.75
N GLU A 126 -17.65 3.34 -6.26
CA GLU A 126 -18.40 2.15 -6.71
C GLU A 126 -18.92 1.35 -5.51
N ALA A 127 -18.11 1.30 -4.45
CA ALA A 127 -18.43 0.67 -3.19
C ALA A 127 -17.93 1.51 -2.02
N SER A 128 -18.60 1.40 -0.89
CA SER A 128 -18.15 1.97 0.38
C SER A 128 -18.62 1.07 1.50
N GLU A 129 -17.68 0.67 2.34
CA GLU A 129 -17.93 -0.24 3.45
C GLU A 129 -17.45 0.41 4.76
N GLY A 130 -18.09 0.04 5.87
CA GLY A 130 -17.69 0.48 7.19
C GLY A 130 -16.49 -0.32 7.72
N GLU A 131 -16.46 -0.50 9.04
CA GLU A 131 -15.39 -1.25 9.72
C GLU A 131 -15.17 -2.63 9.11
N SER A 132 -13.89 -2.97 8.89
CA SER A 132 -13.50 -4.27 8.35
C SER A 132 -13.93 -5.40 9.29
N THR A 133 -14.58 -6.41 8.72
CA THR A 133 -14.89 -7.65 9.46
C THR A 133 -13.68 -8.57 9.60
N LEU A 134 -12.66 -8.40 8.74
CA LEU A 134 -11.44 -9.20 8.73
C LEU A 134 -10.45 -8.71 9.81
N CYS A 135 -10.29 -7.39 9.94
CA CYS A 135 -9.45 -6.75 10.96
C CYS A 135 -10.19 -5.63 11.71
N PRO A 136 -11.13 -5.98 12.62
CA PRO A 136 -11.88 -4.99 13.39
C PRO A 136 -10.97 -4.06 14.21
N GLY A 137 -11.28 -2.77 14.24
CA GLY A 137 -10.48 -1.74 14.91
C GLY A 137 -9.17 -1.34 14.21
N VAL A 138 -8.83 -1.96 13.07
CA VAL A 138 -7.65 -1.59 12.26
C VAL A 138 -8.08 -0.73 11.05
N ILE A 139 -9.09 -1.20 10.30
CA ILE A 139 -9.71 -0.47 9.19
C ILE A 139 -11.11 -0.07 9.61
N ALA A 140 -11.37 1.23 9.63
CA ALA A 140 -12.66 1.80 10.02
C ALA A 140 -13.60 2.05 8.84
N ALA A 141 -13.05 2.22 7.64
CA ALA A 141 -13.82 2.37 6.40
C ALA A 141 -12.99 1.94 5.18
N SER A 142 -13.66 1.52 4.11
CA SER A 142 -13.05 1.31 2.80
C SER A 142 -13.92 1.89 1.68
N HIS A 143 -13.28 2.36 0.61
CA HIS A 143 -13.97 2.97 -0.53
C HIS A 143 -13.30 2.56 -1.84
N THR A 144 -14.08 2.04 -2.78
CA THR A 144 -13.60 1.60 -4.10
C THR A 144 -13.93 2.63 -5.15
N TYR A 145 -12.95 2.99 -5.99
CA TYR A 145 -13.11 3.87 -7.14
C TYR A 145 -12.47 3.27 -8.38
N GLU A 146 -13.19 3.25 -9.50
CA GLU A 146 -12.60 2.99 -10.82
C GLU A 146 -11.79 4.23 -11.25
N LEU A 147 -10.47 4.07 -11.35
CA LEU A 147 -9.55 5.12 -11.76
C LEU A 147 -8.91 4.79 -13.11
N ALA A 148 -8.61 5.83 -13.89
CA ALA A 148 -7.73 5.75 -15.03
C ALA A 148 -6.31 6.15 -14.63
N VAL A 149 -5.32 5.90 -15.49
CA VAL A 149 -3.96 6.43 -15.28
C VAL A 149 -4.00 7.94 -15.17
N GLY A 150 -3.45 8.50 -14.09
CA GLY A 150 -3.37 9.94 -13.90
C GLY A 150 -3.27 10.39 -12.46
N THR A 151 -3.37 11.71 -12.26
CA THR A 151 -3.33 12.34 -10.95
C THR A 151 -4.74 12.73 -10.50
N TYR A 152 -5.02 12.41 -9.24
CA TYR A 152 -6.27 12.67 -8.55
C TYR A 152 -6.03 13.53 -7.32
N THR A 153 -7.09 14.23 -6.93
CA THR A 153 -7.18 14.94 -5.66
C THR A 153 -8.02 14.10 -4.71
N ILE A 154 -7.48 13.76 -3.54
CA ILE A 154 -8.23 13.14 -2.45
C ILE A 154 -8.49 14.20 -1.38
N THR A 155 -9.76 14.38 -1.03
CA THR A 155 -10.20 15.22 0.09
C THR A 155 -10.67 14.33 1.22
N LEU A 156 -10.15 14.56 2.42
CA LEU A 156 -10.51 13.86 3.65
C LEU A 156 -11.22 14.82 4.60
N GLY A 157 -12.25 14.34 5.28
CA GLY A 157 -13.01 15.08 6.28
C GLY A 157 -14.23 15.81 5.72
N PRO A 158 -14.94 16.57 6.58
CA PRO A 158 -14.56 16.95 7.94
C PRO A 158 -14.56 15.79 8.96
N THR A 159 -13.66 15.87 9.95
CA THR A 159 -13.54 14.91 11.05
C THR A 159 -12.98 15.55 12.32
N SER A 160 -13.16 14.88 13.46
CA SER A 160 -12.53 15.24 14.73
C SER A 160 -11.12 14.67 14.93
N ALA A 161 -10.67 13.77 14.06
CA ALA A 161 -9.34 13.17 14.13
C ALA A 161 -8.26 14.17 13.65
N ASP A 162 -7.11 14.20 14.32
CA ASP A 162 -5.95 15.02 13.89
C ASP A 162 -5.12 14.35 12.78
N SER A 163 -5.33 13.06 12.54
CA SER A 163 -4.61 12.26 11.55
C SER A 163 -5.50 11.13 11.04
N VAL A 164 -5.32 10.74 9.78
CA VAL A 164 -5.94 9.54 9.19
C VAL A 164 -4.88 8.73 8.48
N GLY A 165 -4.81 7.43 8.73
CA GLY A 165 -4.02 6.48 7.95
C GLY A 165 -4.77 6.08 6.69
N ILE A 166 -4.11 6.10 5.55
CA ILE A 166 -4.62 5.56 4.28
C ILE A 166 -3.69 4.47 3.76
N VAL A 167 -4.27 3.38 3.30
CA VAL A 167 -3.65 2.34 2.47
C VAL A 167 -4.49 2.25 1.20
N TYR A 168 -3.88 2.00 0.05
CA TYR A 168 -4.62 1.63 -1.15
C TYR A 168 -4.18 0.27 -1.67
N GLU A 169 -5.14 -0.47 -2.20
CA GLU A 169 -4.91 -1.69 -2.97
C GLU A 169 -5.63 -1.58 -4.31
N VAL A 170 -5.11 -2.24 -5.34
CA VAL A 170 -5.80 -2.36 -6.63
C VAL A 170 -6.52 -3.71 -6.64
N ALA A 171 -7.83 -3.70 -6.88
CA ALA A 171 -8.60 -4.94 -7.00
C ALA A 171 -8.19 -5.65 -8.30
N GLY A 172 -7.25 -6.59 -8.19
CA GLY A 172 -6.89 -7.58 -9.20
C GLY A 172 -6.84 -7.08 -10.64
N HIS A 173 -5.75 -6.42 -11.04
CA HIS A 173 -5.21 -6.70 -12.37
C HIS A 173 -4.50 -8.05 -12.29
N ASP A 174 -4.98 -9.03 -13.06
CA ASP A 174 -4.21 -10.23 -13.35
C ASP A 174 -2.90 -9.81 -14.05
N ASP A 175 -1.85 -9.53 -13.29
CA ASP A 175 -0.48 -9.30 -13.78
C ASP A 175 0.17 -10.60 -14.25
N HIS A 176 -0.61 -11.42 -14.93
CA HIS A 176 -0.16 -12.56 -15.71
C HIS A 176 -0.61 -12.35 -17.15
N ALA A 177 -0.04 -11.32 -17.78
CA ALA A 177 0.25 -11.38 -19.20
C ALA A 177 1.20 -12.57 -19.45
N HIS A 178 0.66 -13.78 -19.49
CA HIS A 178 1.31 -14.90 -20.14
C HIS A 178 1.16 -14.66 -21.65
N GLU A 179 2.25 -14.16 -22.24
CA GLU A 179 2.46 -14.21 -23.67
C GLU A 179 2.17 -15.63 -24.20
N GLU A 180 1.46 -15.70 -25.32
CA GLU A 180 0.98 -16.93 -25.99
C GLU A 180 2.08 -17.95 -26.35
#